data_AF-A0A960U4B0-F1
#
_entry.id   AF-A0A960U4B0-F1
#
_cell.length_a   1.000
_cell.length_b   1.000
_cell.length_c   1.000
_cell.angle_alpha   90.00
_cell.angle_beta   90.00
_cell.angle_gamma   90.00
#
_symmetry.space_group_name_H-M   'P 1'
#
loop_
_entity.id
_entity.type
_entity.pdbx_description
1 polymer ?
#
loop_
_entity_poly.entity_id
_entity_poly.type
_entity_poly.pdbx_seq_one_letter_code
_entity_poly.pdbx_strand_id
1 'polypeptide(L)'
;GQVDVRSGLFLLLLAPDYFQPLRDLSAAWHDRAAAQAMARELAAWEAEDSPLILGSGRVTARLAGAPEIRLRGVTLGAIPIPDAVIPPGAMVGVTGPSGAGKSTLLRALAGLDRPTAGTITVCGQTLDDATADPWRATLGWMPQSPRFPPEPLHRIIAADAPLDRDLLAMAALTPVLARLPAGLDTVPGETGAGLS
;
A
#
# COMPACT_ATOMS: atom_id res chain seq x y z
N GLY A 1 -48.23 50.78 26.73
CA GLY A 1 -46.82 51.19 26.90
C GLY A 1 -46.12 51.00 25.59
N GLN A 2 -45.75 52.08 24.92
CA GLN A 2 -44.95 52.03 23.69
C GLN A 2 -43.48 52.15 24.07
N VAL A 3 -42.63 51.32 23.45
CA VAL A 3 -41.17 51.33 23.66
C VAL A 3 -40.61 52.61 23.03
N ASP A 4 -39.81 53.37 23.79
CA ASP A 4 -39.14 54.56 23.28
C ASP A 4 -38.04 54.17 22.27
N VAL A 5 -37.79 55.03 21.28
CA VAL A 5 -36.82 54.80 20.19
C VAL A 5 -35.41 54.48 20.70
N ARG A 6 -34.95 55.12 21.78
CA ARG A 6 -33.65 54.85 22.43
C ARG A 6 -33.62 53.44 23.02
N SER A 7 -34.68 53.03 23.70
CA SER A 7 -34.82 51.68 24.25
C SER A 7 -34.87 50.62 23.14
N GLY A 8 -35.56 50.91 22.03
CA GLY A 8 -35.57 50.03 20.84
C GLY A 8 -34.19 49.88 20.19
N LEU A 9 -33.46 50.99 20.02
CA LEU A 9 -32.10 50.96 19.46
C LEU A 9 -31.12 50.22 20.36
N PHE A 10 -31.21 50.40 21.69
CA PHE A 10 -30.38 49.69 22.65
C PHE A 10 -30.60 48.17 22.60
N LEU A 11 -31.86 47.71 22.51
CA LEU A 11 -32.19 46.30 22.36
C LEU A 11 -31.68 45.72 21.04
N LEU A 12 -31.76 46.47 19.94
CA LEU A 12 -31.22 46.04 18.64
C LEU A 12 -29.70 45.93 18.64
N LEU A 13 -29.00 46.82 19.37
CA LEU A 13 -27.54 46.76 19.51
C LEU A 13 -27.07 45.61 20.42
N LEU A 14 -27.86 45.21 21.42
CA LEU A 14 -27.54 44.07 22.29
C LEU A 14 -27.87 42.70 21.68
N ALA A 15 -28.80 42.64 20.72
CA ALA A 15 -29.24 41.38 20.15
C ALA A 15 -28.09 40.54 19.53
N PRO A 16 -27.15 41.10 18.74
CA PRO A 16 -26.03 40.34 18.20
C PRO A 16 -25.18 39.67 19.27
N ASP A 17 -24.87 40.37 20.37
CA ASP A 17 -24.04 39.86 21.48
C ASP A 17 -24.81 38.82 22.30
N TYR A 18 -26.11 39.05 22.51
CA TYR A 18 -26.97 38.09 23.21
C TYR A 18 -27.07 36.75 22.48
N PHE A 19 -27.13 36.76 21.14
CA PHE A 19 -27.21 35.54 20.32
C PHE A 19 -25.84 34.96 19.95
N GLN A 20 -24.72 35.64 20.22
CA GLN A 20 -23.38 35.14 19.88
C GLN A 20 -23.06 33.79 20.56
N PRO A 21 -23.32 33.57 21.86
CA PRO A 21 -23.04 32.28 22.51
C PRO A 21 -23.83 31.11 21.91
N LEU A 22 -25.06 31.35 21.43
CA LEU A 22 -25.87 30.33 20.77
C LEU A 22 -25.32 29.97 19.38
N ARG A 23 -24.78 30.96 18.65
CA ARG A 23 -24.08 30.71 17.37
C ARG A 23 -22.79 29.91 17.59
N ASP A 24 -22.00 30.28 18.59
CA ASP A 24 -20.76 29.59 18.93
C ASP A 24 -21.03 28.14 19.38
N LEU A 25 -22.07 27.92 20.18
CA LEU A 25 -22.52 26.59 20.57
C LEU A 25 -22.96 25.75 19.36
N SER A 26 -23.68 26.35 18.40
CA SER A 26 -24.09 25.66 17.18
C SER A 26 -22.88 25.22 16.34
N ALA A 27 -21.90 26.11 16.16
CA ALA A 27 -20.66 25.79 15.44
C ALA A 27 -19.90 24.66 16.14
N ALA A 28 -19.71 24.75 17.45
CA ALA A 28 -19.05 23.72 18.25
C ALA A 28 -19.79 22.37 18.22
N TRP A 29 -21.12 22.38 18.13
CA TRP A 29 -21.91 21.16 18.00
C TRP A 29 -21.69 20.48 16.65
N HIS A 30 -21.60 21.25 15.57
CA HIS A 30 -21.28 20.73 14.23
C HIS A 30 -19.85 20.18 14.17
N ASP A 31 -18.87 20.87 14.75
CA ASP A 31 -17.49 20.40 14.82
C ASP A 31 -17.39 19.09 15.59
N ARG A 32 -18.08 18.99 16.73
CA ARG A 32 -18.18 17.74 17.50
C ARG A 32 -18.83 16.64 16.70
N ALA A 33 -19.92 16.92 15.98
CA ALA A 33 -20.60 15.92 15.16
C ALA A 33 -19.70 15.40 14.03
N ALA A 34 -18.95 16.29 13.37
CA ALA A 34 -17.96 15.92 12.35
C ALA A 34 -16.83 15.06 12.93
N ALA A 35 -16.28 15.45 14.08
CA ALA A 35 -15.26 14.68 14.78
C ALA A 35 -15.76 13.29 15.20
N GLN A 36 -17.01 13.20 15.68
CA GLN A 36 -17.62 11.92 16.05
C GLN A 36 -17.88 11.02 14.84
N ALA A 37 -18.22 11.58 13.68
CA ALA A 37 -18.37 10.81 12.45
C ALA A 37 -17.02 10.22 12.01
N MET A 38 -15.97 11.05 11.97
CA MET A 38 -14.60 10.61 11.67
C MET A 38 -14.11 9.54 12.64
N ALA A 39 -14.36 9.71 13.95
CA ALA A 39 -13.98 8.73 14.96
C ALA A 39 -14.65 7.36 14.74
N ARG A 40 -15.90 7.32 14.27
CA ARG A 40 -16.59 6.06 13.94
C ARG A 40 -16.00 5.41 12.69
N GLU A 41 -15.64 6.20 11.69
CA GLU A 41 -15.01 5.69 10.46
C GLU A 41 -13.63 5.10 10.77
N LEU A 42 -12.83 5.80 11.58
CA LEU A 42 -11.53 5.30 12.03
C LEU A 42 -11.66 4.00 12.84
N ALA A 43 -12.61 3.95 13.78
CA ALA A 43 -12.88 2.75 14.56
C ALA A 43 -13.37 1.57 13.69
N ALA A 44 -14.09 1.85 12.59
CA ALA A 44 -14.51 0.82 11.64
C ALA A 44 -13.31 0.26 10.87
N TRP A 45 -12.37 1.10 10.43
CA TRP A 45 -11.13 0.65 9.77
C TRP A 45 -10.20 -0.11 10.72
N GLU A 46 -10.10 0.31 11.98
CA GLU A 46 -9.34 -0.43 13.00
C GLU A 46 -9.95 -1.80 13.32
N ALA A 47 -11.28 -1.91 13.22
CA ALA A 47 -12.02 -3.15 13.44
C ALA A 47 -12.07 -4.06 12.19
N GLU A 48 -11.80 -3.54 10.99
CA GLU A 48 -11.61 -4.36 9.81
C GLU A 48 -10.31 -5.16 9.97
N ASP A 49 -10.44 -6.50 9.97
CA ASP A 49 -9.30 -7.39 9.90
C ASP A 49 -8.49 -7.03 8.64
N SER A 50 -7.31 -6.45 8.84
CA SER A 50 -6.40 -6.14 7.75
C SER A 50 -6.16 -7.42 6.93
N PRO A 51 -6.13 -7.33 5.59
CA PRO A 51 -5.91 -8.51 4.76
C PRO A 51 -4.66 -9.23 5.25
N LEU A 52 -4.87 -10.46 5.70
CA LEU A 52 -3.85 -11.29 6.34
C LEU A 52 -2.80 -11.66 5.29
N ILE A 53 -1.81 -10.78 5.09
CA ILE A 53 -0.56 -11.22 4.46
C ILE A 53 -0.02 -12.40 5.27
N LEU A 54 0.73 -13.29 4.60
CA LEU A 54 1.50 -14.27 5.34
C LEU A 54 2.70 -13.56 5.97
N GLY A 55 2.94 -13.82 7.25
CA GLY A 55 4.04 -13.26 8.03
C GLY A 55 3.75 -11.86 8.56
N SER A 56 4.81 -11.13 8.88
CA SER A 56 4.73 -9.85 9.60
C SER A 56 5.29 -8.65 8.82
N GLY A 57 5.74 -8.87 7.57
CA GLY A 57 6.33 -7.84 6.72
C GLY A 57 7.72 -7.39 7.20
N ARG A 58 8.41 -8.22 7.98
CA ARG A 58 9.71 -7.87 8.57
C ARG A 58 10.84 -8.12 7.58
N VAL A 59 11.88 -7.29 7.67
CA VAL A 59 13.15 -7.54 6.98
C VAL A 59 13.85 -8.70 7.68
N THR A 60 14.12 -9.77 6.93
CA THR A 60 14.74 -10.99 7.46
C THR A 60 15.79 -11.53 6.48
N ALA A 61 16.55 -12.55 6.91
CA ALA A 61 17.44 -13.28 6.01
C ALA A 61 16.65 -14.02 4.93
N ARG A 62 17.25 -14.18 3.75
CA ARG A 62 16.65 -14.92 2.63
C ARG A 62 16.34 -16.37 3.00
N LEU A 63 15.22 -16.87 2.49
CA LEU A 63 14.83 -18.27 2.66
C LEU A 63 15.88 -19.18 2.00
N ALA A 64 16.41 -20.13 2.76
CA ALA A 64 17.37 -21.10 2.25
C ALA A 64 16.70 -22.14 1.34
N GLY A 65 17.44 -22.61 0.33
CA GLY A 65 17.01 -23.64 -0.62
C GLY A 65 17.02 -23.17 -2.07
N ALA A 66 16.88 -24.11 -3.00
CA ALA A 66 16.71 -23.78 -4.42
C ALA A 66 15.31 -23.16 -4.64
N PRO A 67 15.15 -22.08 -5.43
CA PRO A 67 13.89 -21.35 -5.56
C PRO A 67 12.86 -22.09 -6.45
N GLU A 68 12.55 -23.34 -6.12
CA GLU A 68 11.42 -24.09 -6.67
C GLU A 68 10.13 -23.61 -6.03
N ILE A 69 9.08 -23.46 -6.83
CA ILE A 69 7.72 -23.17 -6.39
C ILE A 69 6.83 -24.36 -6.75
N ARG A 70 6.00 -24.82 -5.81
CA ARG A 70 5.05 -25.90 -6.01
C ARG A 70 3.66 -25.52 -5.52
N LEU A 71 2.66 -25.82 -6.34
CA LEU A 71 1.23 -25.64 -6.07
C LEU A 71 0.57 -27.01 -5.95
N ARG A 72 -0.18 -27.25 -4.86
CA ARG A 72 -0.96 -28.46 -4.66
C ARG A 72 -2.35 -28.16 -4.12
N GLY A 73 -3.38 -28.47 -4.89
CA GLY A 73 -4.79 -28.28 -4.55
C GLY A 73 -5.13 -26.83 -4.20
N VAL A 74 -4.42 -25.86 -4.78
CA VAL A 74 -4.51 -24.46 -4.37
C VAL A 74 -5.81 -23.84 -4.85
N THR A 75 -6.52 -23.16 -3.95
CA THR A 75 -7.72 -22.37 -4.28
C THR A 75 -7.54 -20.95 -3.76
N LEU A 76 -7.82 -19.96 -4.60
CA LEU A 76 -7.75 -18.54 -4.25
C LEU A 76 -9.16 -17.93 -4.35
N GLY A 77 -9.80 -17.71 -3.21
CA GLY A 77 -11.23 -17.34 -3.16
C GLY A 77 -12.08 -18.49 -3.71
N ALA A 78 -12.77 -18.26 -4.82
CA ALA A 78 -13.56 -19.28 -5.53
C ALA A 78 -12.84 -19.88 -6.75
N ILE A 79 -11.57 -19.53 -6.98
CA ILE A 79 -10.84 -19.90 -8.19
C ILE A 79 -9.87 -21.05 -7.88
N PRO A 80 -10.09 -22.26 -8.42
CA PRO A 80 -9.12 -23.35 -8.31
C PRO A 80 -7.90 -23.08 -9.21
N ILE A 81 -6.71 -23.30 -8.67
CA ILE A 81 -5.44 -23.15 -9.37
C ILE A 81 -4.88 -24.55 -9.68
N PRO A 82 -4.44 -24.81 -10.93
CA PRO A 82 -3.84 -26.08 -11.27
C PRO A 82 -2.59 -26.40 -10.46
N ASP A 83 -2.41 -27.68 -10.14
CA ASP A 83 -1.17 -28.17 -9.57
C ASP A 83 -0.02 -27.94 -10.56
N ALA A 84 1.09 -27.41 -10.05
CA ALA A 84 2.23 -27.04 -10.87
C ALA A 84 3.53 -27.10 -10.06
N VAL A 85 4.63 -27.32 -10.77
CA VAL A 85 5.99 -27.18 -10.25
C VAL A 85 6.75 -26.25 -11.17
N ILE A 86 7.29 -25.17 -10.62
CA ILE A 86 8.14 -24.21 -11.31
C ILE A 86 9.57 -24.45 -10.82
N PRO A 87 10.43 -25.11 -11.62
CA PRO A 87 11.79 -25.40 -11.21
C PRO A 87 12.66 -24.13 -11.22
N PRO A 88 13.79 -24.14 -10.48
CA PRO A 88 14.75 -23.03 -10.50
C PRO A 88 15.19 -22.68 -11.92
N GLY A 89 15.19 -21.38 -12.24
CA GLY A 89 15.60 -20.87 -13.56
C GLY A 89 14.52 -20.95 -14.65
N ALA A 90 13.33 -21.48 -14.36
CA ALA A 90 12.22 -21.47 -15.31
C ALA A 90 11.67 -20.05 -15.54
N MET A 91 11.30 -19.76 -16.79
CA MET A 91 10.53 -18.58 -17.17
C MET A 91 9.10 -19.01 -17.49
N VAL A 92 8.14 -18.54 -16.71
CA VAL A 92 6.73 -18.96 -16.82
C VAL A 92 5.84 -17.76 -17.08
N GLY A 93 5.01 -17.86 -18.11
CA GLY A 93 3.96 -16.87 -18.40
C GLY A 93 2.61 -17.31 -17.82
N VAL A 94 1.93 -16.43 -17.10
CA VAL A 94 0.56 -16.65 -16.61
C VAL A 94 -0.41 -15.88 -17.49
N THR A 95 -1.25 -16.59 -18.23
CA THR A 95 -2.20 -16.00 -19.19
C THR A 95 -3.64 -16.41 -18.89
N GLY A 96 -4.59 -15.55 -19.24
CA GLY A 96 -6.02 -15.81 -19.05
C GLY A 96 -6.87 -14.53 -19.12
N PRO A 97 -8.21 -14.63 -19.21
CA PRO A 97 -9.09 -13.48 -19.31
C PRO A 97 -8.99 -12.56 -18.08
N SER A 98 -9.48 -11.33 -18.22
CA SER A 98 -9.60 -10.42 -17.06
C SER A 98 -10.47 -11.06 -15.98
N GLY A 99 -10.10 -10.92 -14.71
CA GLY A 99 -10.81 -11.54 -13.59
C GLY A 99 -10.49 -13.03 -13.34
N ALA A 100 -9.66 -13.69 -14.17
CA ALA A 100 -9.27 -15.09 -13.96
C ALA A 100 -8.36 -15.36 -12.74
N GLY A 101 -8.13 -14.36 -11.88
CA GLY A 101 -7.30 -14.52 -10.67
C GLY A 101 -5.79 -14.41 -10.88
N LYS A 102 -5.30 -13.92 -12.03
CA LYS A 102 -3.84 -13.80 -12.32
C LYS A 102 -3.08 -12.99 -11.28
N SER A 103 -3.56 -11.78 -10.97
CA SER A 103 -2.93 -10.91 -9.97
C SER A 103 -3.01 -11.53 -8.58
N THR A 104 -4.12 -12.20 -8.26
CA THR A 104 -4.30 -12.94 -7.00
C THR A 104 -3.31 -14.11 -6.90
N LEU A 105 -3.07 -14.84 -7.99
CA LEU A 105 -2.06 -15.90 -8.03
C LEU A 105 -0.65 -15.34 -7.78
N LEU A 106 -0.27 -14.26 -8.46
CA LEU A 106 1.04 -13.63 -8.25
C LEU A 106 1.21 -13.12 -6.81
N ARG A 107 0.15 -12.56 -6.21
CA ARG A 107 0.15 -12.13 -4.82
C ARG A 107 0.25 -13.31 -3.85
N ALA A 108 -0.48 -14.39 -4.08
CA ALA A 108 -0.40 -15.61 -3.27
C ALA A 108 1.00 -16.24 -3.34
N LEU A 109 1.60 -16.30 -4.53
CA LEU A 109 2.98 -16.75 -4.73
C LEU A 109 4.00 -15.86 -4.01
N ALA A 110 3.73 -14.56 -3.86
CA ALA A 110 4.55 -13.64 -3.09
C ALA A 110 4.26 -13.66 -1.56
N GLY A 111 3.32 -14.50 -1.11
CA GLY A 111 2.87 -14.55 0.28
C GLY A 111 2.10 -13.30 0.73
N LEU A 112 1.58 -12.53 -0.22
CA LEU A 112 0.76 -11.33 0.04
C LEU A 112 -0.72 -11.65 0.19
N ASP A 113 -1.16 -12.81 -0.30
CA ASP A 113 -2.51 -13.34 -0.10
C ASP A 113 -2.42 -14.78 0.41
N ARG A 114 -3.38 -15.21 1.23
CA ARG A 114 -3.50 -16.59 1.70
C ARG A 114 -4.34 -17.43 0.74
N PRO A 115 -3.91 -18.67 0.42
CA PRO A 115 -4.80 -19.59 -0.25
C PRO A 115 -5.96 -19.99 0.66
N THR A 116 -7.15 -20.06 0.09
CA THR A 116 -8.38 -20.51 0.77
C THR A 116 -8.34 -22.03 1.01
N ALA A 117 -7.65 -22.76 0.14
CA ALA A 117 -7.37 -24.18 0.30
C ALA A 117 -6.06 -24.56 -0.42
N GLY A 118 -5.53 -25.74 -0.08
CA GLY A 118 -4.30 -26.27 -0.68
C GLY A 118 -3.03 -25.73 -0.06
N THR A 119 -1.90 -25.96 -0.74
CA THR A 119 -0.58 -25.62 -0.23
C THR A 119 0.32 -25.07 -1.33
N ILE A 120 0.99 -23.97 -1.03
CA ILE A 120 2.09 -23.42 -1.83
C ILE A 120 3.38 -23.78 -1.08
N THR A 121 4.37 -24.33 -1.80
CA THR A 121 5.70 -24.62 -1.25
C THR A 121 6.73 -23.79 -2.02
N VAL A 122 7.61 -23.11 -1.31
CA VAL A 122 8.72 -22.32 -1.84
C VAL A 122 10.03 -22.79 -1.22
N CYS A 123 11.08 -22.95 -2.00
CA CYS A 123 12.38 -23.44 -1.50
C CYS A 123 12.29 -24.75 -0.70
N GLY A 124 11.36 -25.64 -1.06
CA GLY A 124 11.11 -26.90 -0.35
C GLY A 124 10.37 -26.75 0.99
N GLN A 125 9.91 -25.55 1.36
CA GLN A 125 9.20 -25.25 2.60
C GLN A 125 7.79 -24.74 2.31
N THR A 126 6.82 -25.07 3.17
CA THR A 126 5.45 -24.53 3.04
C THR A 126 5.48 -23.01 3.17
N LEU A 127 4.78 -22.32 2.27
CA LEU A 127 4.59 -20.87 2.34
C LEU A 127 3.51 -20.56 3.39
N ASP A 128 3.96 -20.14 4.56
CA ASP A 128 3.14 -19.84 5.74
C ASP A 128 3.67 -18.58 6.46
N ASP A 129 3.16 -18.32 7.66
CA ASP A 129 3.54 -17.15 8.44
C ASP A 129 5.02 -17.11 8.83
N ALA A 130 5.66 -18.26 9.00
CA ALA A 130 7.07 -18.33 9.37
C ALA A 130 8.00 -18.15 8.16
N THR A 131 7.57 -18.58 6.97
CA THR A 131 8.43 -18.60 5.77
C THR A 131 8.20 -17.43 4.83
N ALA A 132 7.07 -16.72 4.93
CA ALA A 132 6.72 -15.65 4.00
C ALA A 132 7.65 -14.43 4.05
N ASP A 133 8.09 -14.00 5.24
CA ASP A 133 9.05 -12.89 5.37
C ASP A 133 10.42 -13.24 4.74
N PRO A 134 11.05 -14.40 5.07
CA PRO A 134 12.28 -14.85 4.40
C PRO A 134 12.12 -15.07 2.89
N TRP A 135 10.95 -15.56 2.46
CA TRP A 135 10.65 -15.75 1.04
C TRP A 135 10.65 -14.41 0.30
N ARG A 136 9.96 -13.40 0.83
CA ARG A 136 9.94 -12.05 0.23
C ARG A 136 11.32 -11.40 0.15
N ALA A 137 12.22 -11.67 1.10
CA ALA A 137 13.61 -11.18 1.03
C ALA A 137 14.40 -11.75 -0.18
N THR A 138 13.89 -12.80 -0.81
CA THR A 138 14.48 -13.48 -1.98
C THR A 138 13.78 -13.10 -3.29
N LEU A 139 12.62 -12.44 -3.22
CA LEU A 139 11.72 -12.20 -4.34
C LEU A 139 11.88 -10.77 -4.88
N GLY A 140 12.03 -10.65 -6.20
CA GLY A 140 11.86 -9.37 -6.91
C GLY A 140 10.40 -9.18 -7.29
N TRP A 141 9.80 -8.06 -6.93
CA TRP A 141 8.40 -7.75 -7.26
C TRP A 141 8.31 -6.47 -8.10
N MET A 142 7.67 -6.57 -9.27
CA MET A 142 7.32 -5.42 -10.10
C MET A 142 5.80 -5.29 -10.14
N PRO A 143 5.19 -4.36 -9.39
CA PRO A 143 3.74 -4.18 -9.39
C PRO A 143 3.26 -3.61 -10.73
N GLN A 144 1.98 -3.84 -11.05
CA GLN A 144 1.33 -3.22 -12.22
C GLN A 144 1.39 -1.69 -12.18
N SER A 145 1.27 -1.11 -10.98
CA SER A 145 1.32 0.32 -10.73
C SER A 145 2.39 0.61 -9.67
N PRO A 146 3.64 0.88 -10.05
CA PRO A 146 4.68 1.21 -9.10
C PRO A 146 4.35 2.47 -8.30
N ARG A 147 4.82 2.49 -7.07
CA ARG A 147 4.78 3.65 -6.17
C ARG A 147 6.17 3.91 -5.67
N PHE A 148 6.57 5.17 -5.69
CA PHE A 148 7.89 5.59 -5.25
C PHE A 148 7.77 6.28 -3.89
N PRO A 149 8.61 5.92 -2.91
CA PRO A 149 8.71 6.70 -1.69
C PRO A 149 9.27 8.09 -2.01
N PRO A 150 9.03 9.11 -1.17
CA PRO A 150 9.56 10.45 -1.33
C PRO A 150 11.07 10.51 -0.97
N GLU A 151 11.87 9.67 -1.62
CA GLU A 151 13.30 9.51 -1.42
C GLU A 151 14.07 9.69 -2.75
N PRO A 152 15.35 10.09 -2.70
CA PRO A 152 16.20 10.14 -3.88
C PRO A 152 16.34 8.78 -4.58
N LEU A 153 16.51 8.76 -5.90
CA LEU A 153 16.66 7.53 -6.69
C LEU A 153 17.79 6.62 -6.19
N HIS A 154 18.91 7.17 -5.70
CA HIS A 154 19.98 6.34 -5.14
C HIS A 154 19.52 5.49 -3.94
N ARG A 155 18.66 6.03 -3.07
CA ARG A 155 18.06 5.29 -1.93
C ARG A 155 17.06 4.25 -2.42
N ILE A 156 16.25 4.59 -3.41
CA ILE A 156 15.24 3.68 -3.95
C ILE A 156 15.90 2.48 -4.64
N ILE A 157 16.98 2.70 -5.40
CA ILE A 157 17.66 1.67 -6.19
C ILE A 157 18.51 0.76 -5.31
N ALA A 158 19.29 1.34 -4.40
CA ALA A 158 20.32 0.60 -3.67
C ALA A 158 20.08 0.53 -2.15
N ALA A 159 19.03 1.17 -1.62
CA ALA A 159 18.85 1.37 -0.18
C ALA A 159 20.12 1.99 0.45
N ASP A 160 20.74 1.31 1.40
CA ASP A 160 22.02 1.69 2.04
C ASP A 160 23.25 1.11 1.33
N ALA A 161 23.07 0.33 0.26
CA ALA A 161 24.16 -0.30 -0.48
C ALA A 161 24.81 0.68 -1.48
N PRO A 162 26.09 0.49 -1.83
CA PRO A 162 26.72 1.26 -2.90
C PRO A 162 26.03 1.00 -4.24
N LEU A 163 25.90 2.05 -5.06
CA LEU A 163 25.35 1.95 -6.41
C LEU A 163 26.32 1.21 -7.33
N ASP A 164 25.81 0.15 -7.94
CA ASP A 164 26.52 -0.62 -8.96
C ASP A 164 26.21 -0.06 -10.35
N ARG A 165 27.26 0.40 -11.06
CA ARG A 165 27.13 0.92 -12.42
C ARG A 165 26.69 -0.14 -13.43
N ASP A 166 27.11 -1.39 -13.23
CA ASP A 166 26.74 -2.48 -14.12
C ASP A 166 25.25 -2.81 -13.95
N LEU A 167 24.73 -2.76 -12.71
CA LEU A 167 23.30 -2.85 -12.43
C LEU A 167 22.50 -1.73 -13.10
N LEU A 168 22.95 -0.48 -13.00
CA LEU A 168 22.29 0.66 -13.65
C LEU A 168 22.28 0.52 -15.18
N ALA A 169 23.33 -0.06 -15.77
CA ALA A 169 23.39 -0.36 -17.19
C ALA A 169 22.44 -1.51 -17.57
N MET A 170 22.44 -2.62 -16.83
CA MET A 170 21.56 -3.76 -17.06
C MET A 170 20.08 -3.39 -16.94
N ALA A 171 19.72 -2.52 -15.99
CA ALA A 171 18.37 -2.00 -15.81
C ALA A 171 18.00 -0.89 -16.82
N ALA A 172 18.89 -0.55 -17.76
CA ALA A 172 18.73 0.53 -18.72
C ALA A 172 18.42 1.91 -18.08
N LEU A 173 18.91 2.15 -16.87
CA LEU A 173 18.69 3.41 -16.14
C LEU A 173 19.68 4.50 -16.54
N THR A 174 20.83 4.14 -17.10
CA THR A 174 21.85 5.10 -17.57
C THR A 174 21.28 6.22 -18.48
N PRO A 175 20.54 5.92 -19.56
CA PRO A 175 19.95 6.97 -20.40
C PRO A 175 18.84 7.76 -19.70
N VAL A 176 18.12 7.14 -18.75
CA VAL A 176 17.09 7.84 -17.97
C VAL A 176 17.75 8.88 -17.06
N LEU A 177 18.75 8.48 -16.28
CA LEU A 177 19.49 9.34 -15.36
C LEU A 177 20.17 10.51 -16.07
N ALA A 178 20.68 10.30 -17.30
CA ALA A 178 21.30 11.36 -18.09
C ALA A 178 20.33 12.49 -18.50
N ARG A 179 19.01 12.22 -18.53
CA ARG A 179 17.98 13.22 -18.83
C ARG A 179 17.47 13.94 -17.58
N LEU A 180 17.74 13.41 -16.39
CA LEU A 180 17.27 13.98 -15.13
C LEU A 180 18.24 15.07 -14.67
N PRO A 181 17.78 16.32 -14.42
CA PRO A 181 18.66 17.41 -14.00
C PRO A 181 19.45 17.12 -12.70
N ALA A 182 18.84 16.35 -11.79
CA ALA A 182 19.45 15.93 -10.53
C ALA A 182 19.98 14.48 -10.56
N GLY A 183 19.91 13.78 -11.70
CA GLY A 183 20.38 12.41 -11.85
C GLY A 183 19.88 11.48 -10.74
N LEU A 184 20.79 10.96 -9.93
CA LEU A 184 20.50 10.03 -8.82
C LEU A 184 19.90 10.71 -7.58
N ASP A 185 19.99 12.04 -7.50
CA ASP A 185 19.40 12.84 -6.42
C ASP A 185 17.97 13.28 -6.73
N THR A 186 17.44 12.90 -7.91
CA THR A 186 16.04 13.13 -8.25
C THR A 186 15.13 12.41 -7.25
N VAL A 187 14.16 13.15 -6.72
CA VAL A 187 13.05 12.61 -5.93
C VAL A 187 11.83 12.51 -6.87
N PRO A 188 11.42 11.30 -7.28
CA PRO A 188 10.27 11.14 -8.15
C PRO A 188 8.96 11.47 -7.40
N GLY A 189 7.93 11.89 -8.15
CA GLY A 189 6.58 11.92 -7.58
C GLY A 189 6.11 10.51 -7.22
N GLU A 190 5.07 10.40 -6.37
CA GLU A 190 4.57 9.11 -5.85
C GLU A 190 4.26 8.08 -6.95
N THR A 191 3.78 8.54 -8.10
CA THR A 191 3.45 7.71 -9.28
C THR A 191 4.57 7.63 -10.32
N GLY A 192 5.76 8.15 -10.01
CA GLY A 192 6.90 8.24 -10.93
C GLY A 192 6.90 9.50 -11.79
N ALA A 193 6.12 10.52 -11.42
CA ALA A 193 6.13 11.81 -12.13
C ALA A 193 7.57 12.37 -12.16
N GLY A 194 8.01 12.78 -13.35
CA GLY A 194 9.37 13.24 -13.59
C GLY A 194 10.37 12.17 -14.05
N LEU A 195 9.98 10.90 -14.17
CA LEU A 195 10.85 9.82 -14.66
C LEU A 195 10.67 9.49 -16.16
N SER A 196 9.62 10.01 -16.80
CA SER A 196 9.28 9.79 -18.22
C SER A 196 10.15 10.60 -19.18
#